data_AF-A0A845S7K8-F1
#
_entry.id   AF-A0A845S7K8-F1
#
_cell.length_a   1.000
_cell.length_b   1.000
_cell.length_c   1.000
_cell.angle_alpha   90.00
_cell.angle_beta   90.00
_cell.angle_gamma   90.00
#
_symmetry.space_group_name_H-M   'P 1'
#
loop_
_entity.id
_entity.type
_entity.pdbx_description
1 polymer ?
#
loop_
_entity_poly.entity_id
_entity_poly.type
_entity_poly.pdbx_seq_one_letter_code
_entity_poly.pdbx_strand_id
1 'polypeptide(L)'
;MKKILLFLAVTVLLLILVLLALKNEPSDIQQVIVTDYKDATYVIDGTPATLVDGVSEKIPKTNSPVLVTTRYFGNQLFKDINDDGRDDVIFFLTQETGGSGSFFYVVAAVNTDDGYIGSEALFLGDRIAPQTIESGIGNQIVVNYTERAAGEPMTTSPSIGVSRRLILDVRSMQFTEVAADFEREADVNYMALGMKTWVWQKTEFDDGRIIFPTREGVFTLLFADDHLMEVGTDCNNVGGEYTVENNKITFTNLRSTLMYCEDSQEAEFLEMLKDTKSFHFTTNGELFFDLKDNNGTVVLH
;
A
#
# COMPACT_ATOMS: atom_id res chain seq x y z
N MET A 1 -30.31 45.88 -40.04
CA MET A 1 -29.07 45.38 -40.70
C MET A 1 -27.90 45.25 -39.73
N LYS A 2 -27.43 46.31 -39.04
CA LYS A 2 -26.31 46.22 -38.06
C LYS A 2 -26.45 45.15 -36.97
N LYS A 3 -27.65 44.98 -36.39
CA LYS A 3 -27.91 43.96 -35.35
C LYS A 3 -27.83 42.52 -35.87
N ILE A 4 -28.19 42.29 -37.14
CA ILE A 4 -28.14 40.96 -37.79
C ILE A 4 -26.69 40.58 -38.10
N LEU A 5 -25.88 41.54 -38.59
CA LEU A 5 -24.44 41.32 -38.81
C LEU A 5 -23.69 41.02 -37.50
N LEU A 6 -24.05 41.69 -36.39
CA LEU A 6 -23.42 41.46 -35.09
C LEU A 6 -23.70 40.03 -34.58
N PHE A 7 -24.94 39.55 -34.74
CA PHE A 7 -25.33 38.20 -34.34
C PHE A 7 -24.60 37.12 -35.18
N LEU A 8 -24.43 37.36 -36.48
CA LEU A 8 -23.69 36.47 -37.38
C LEU A 8 -22.18 36.43 -37.03
N ALA A 9 -21.59 37.57 -36.67
CA ALA A 9 -20.19 37.61 -36.26
C ALA A 9 -19.95 36.87 -34.93
N VAL A 10 -20.86 37.01 -33.96
CA VAL A 10 -20.76 36.32 -32.66
C VAL A 10 -20.92 34.80 -32.82
N THR A 11 -21.87 34.37 -33.66
CA THR A 11 -22.09 32.93 -33.91
C THR A 11 -20.91 32.29 -34.63
N VAL A 12 -20.30 32.97 -35.61
CA VAL A 12 -19.08 32.49 -36.27
C VAL A 12 -17.91 32.43 -35.29
N LEU A 13 -17.74 33.44 -34.42
CA LEU A 13 -16.70 33.44 -33.39
C LEU A 13 -16.88 32.30 -32.39
N LEU A 14 -18.12 32.03 -31.96
CA LEU A 14 -18.45 30.90 -31.10
C LEU A 14 -18.14 29.56 -31.79
N LEU A 15 -18.47 29.44 -33.07
CA LEU A 15 -18.18 28.24 -33.85
C LEU A 15 -16.66 28.01 -33.98
N ILE A 16 -15.88 29.07 -34.20
CA ILE A 16 -14.41 29.01 -34.25
C ILE A 16 -13.84 28.63 -32.89
N LEU A 17 -14.36 29.18 -31.79
CA LEU A 17 -13.94 28.81 -30.44
C LEU A 17 -14.26 27.35 -30.11
N VAL A 18 -15.42 26.85 -30.53
CA VAL A 18 -15.79 25.43 -30.40
C VAL A 18 -14.87 24.55 -31.25
N LEU A 19 -14.57 24.94 -32.49
CA LEU A 19 -13.63 24.23 -33.36
C LEU A 19 -12.18 24.24 -32.83
N LEU A 20 -11.77 25.31 -32.16
CA LEU A 20 -10.48 25.40 -31.47
C LEU A 20 -10.44 24.53 -30.21
N ALA A 21 -11.54 24.47 -29.46
CA ALA A 21 -11.68 23.58 -28.31
C ALA A 21 -11.66 22.10 -28.73
N LEU A 22 -12.32 21.74 -29.85
CA LEU A 22 -12.31 20.38 -30.41
C LEU A 22 -10.97 19.97 -31.03
N LYS A 23 -10.13 20.94 -31.42
CA LYS A 23 -8.75 20.66 -31.89
C LYS A 23 -7.74 20.49 -30.76
N ASN A 24 -8.11 20.86 -29.54
CA ASN A 24 -7.29 20.76 -28.34
C ASN A 24 -7.58 19.48 -27.53
N GLU A 25 -8.08 18.42 -28.18
CA GLU A 25 -8.02 17.08 -27.62
C GLU A 25 -6.53 16.77 -27.32
N PRO A 26 -6.15 16.51 -26.06
CA PRO A 26 -4.82 16.01 -25.77
C PRO A 26 -4.58 14.76 -26.61
N SER A 27 -3.41 14.66 -27.25
CA SER A 27 -3.05 13.48 -28.03
C SER A 27 -3.16 12.26 -27.12
N ASP A 28 -4.12 11.38 -27.41
CA ASP A 28 -4.30 10.11 -26.74
C ASP A 28 -2.96 9.37 -26.77
N ILE A 29 -2.30 9.23 -25.62
CA ILE A 29 -1.07 8.47 -25.51
C ILE A 29 -1.51 7.02 -25.66
N GLN A 30 -1.54 6.54 -26.89
CA GLN A 30 -1.91 5.17 -27.20
C GLN A 30 -0.93 4.25 -26.46
N GLN A 31 -1.39 3.62 -25.38
CA GLN A 31 -0.58 2.71 -24.58
C GLN A 31 -0.12 1.56 -25.48
N VAL A 32 1.19 1.47 -25.71
CA VAL A 32 1.78 0.43 -26.54
C VAL A 32 1.91 -0.83 -25.68
N ILE A 33 1.13 -1.85 -26.02
CA ILE A 33 1.18 -3.17 -25.38
C ILE A 33 2.36 -3.94 -25.97
N VAL A 34 3.18 -4.54 -25.11
CA VAL A 34 4.40 -5.27 -25.50
C VAL A 34 4.50 -6.61 -24.78
N THR A 35 5.28 -7.56 -25.30
CA THR A 35 5.43 -8.89 -24.69
C THR A 35 6.49 -8.95 -23.59
N ASP A 36 7.48 -8.06 -23.61
CA ASP A 36 8.51 -7.95 -22.57
C ASP A 36 8.37 -6.58 -21.87
N TYR A 37 8.32 -6.59 -20.55
CA TYR A 37 8.24 -5.38 -19.73
C TYR A 37 9.44 -4.43 -19.96
N LYS A 38 10.58 -4.94 -20.44
CA LYS A 38 11.76 -4.15 -20.79
C LYS A 38 11.64 -3.42 -22.14
N ASP A 39 10.56 -3.65 -22.89
CA ASP A 39 10.25 -2.96 -24.14
C ASP A 39 9.06 -1.99 -24.01
N ALA A 40 8.48 -1.88 -22.80
CA ALA A 40 7.30 -1.06 -22.58
C ALA A 40 7.62 0.44 -22.60
N THR A 41 6.57 1.24 -22.74
CA THR A 41 6.66 2.70 -22.59
C THR A 41 6.30 3.10 -21.16
N TYR A 42 7.22 3.80 -20.50
CA TYR A 42 7.03 4.37 -19.17
C TYR A 42 6.95 5.89 -19.26
N VAL A 43 6.12 6.52 -18.43
CA VAL A 43 6.01 7.98 -18.40
C VAL A 43 6.92 8.52 -17.29
N ILE A 44 7.93 9.31 -17.65
CA ILE A 44 8.88 9.89 -16.69
C ILE A 44 8.72 11.40 -16.75
N ASP A 45 8.31 12.00 -15.64
CA ASP A 45 8.06 13.45 -15.53
C ASP A 45 7.15 13.98 -16.66
N GLY A 46 6.07 13.24 -16.94
CA GLY A 46 5.11 13.53 -18.02
C GLY A 46 5.62 13.25 -19.44
N THR A 47 6.84 12.75 -19.61
CA THR A 47 7.42 12.44 -20.92
C THR A 47 7.49 10.93 -21.15
N PRO A 48 6.92 10.39 -22.25
CA PRO A 48 7.03 8.98 -22.55
C PRO A 48 8.46 8.59 -22.96
N ALA A 49 8.94 7.49 -22.36
CA ALA A 49 10.19 6.81 -22.61
C ALA A 49 9.91 5.35 -22.98
N THR A 50 9.90 5.05 -24.27
CA THR A 50 9.80 3.67 -24.79
C THR A 50 11.17 3.01 -24.68
N LEU A 51 11.25 1.96 -23.86
CA LEU A 51 12.45 1.15 -23.76
C LEU A 51 12.53 0.18 -24.95
N VAL A 52 13.76 -0.19 -25.32
CA VAL A 52 14.07 -1.30 -26.22
C VAL A 52 15.20 -2.07 -25.56
N ASP A 53 14.97 -3.33 -25.23
CA ASP A 53 15.88 -4.17 -24.43
C ASP A 53 16.32 -3.46 -23.13
N GLY A 54 15.38 -2.74 -22.49
CA GLY A 54 15.58 -2.03 -21.23
C GLY A 54 16.28 -0.68 -21.35
N VAL A 55 16.42 -0.10 -22.54
CA VAL A 55 17.09 1.20 -22.74
C VAL A 55 16.25 2.13 -23.62
N SER A 56 16.14 3.41 -23.24
CA SER A 56 15.63 4.48 -24.10
C SER A 56 16.62 5.64 -24.15
N GLU A 57 16.91 6.11 -25.36
CA GLU A 57 17.81 7.23 -25.61
C GLU A 57 17.08 8.29 -26.43
N LYS A 58 16.95 9.50 -25.89
CA LYS A 58 16.18 10.58 -26.52
C LYS A 58 16.90 11.90 -26.39
N ILE A 59 16.91 12.68 -27.47
CA ILE A 59 17.28 14.09 -27.42
C ILE A 59 15.97 14.87 -27.25
N PRO A 60 15.74 15.53 -26.08
CA PRO A 60 14.54 16.33 -25.87
C PRO A 60 14.42 17.43 -26.92
N LYS A 61 13.18 17.82 -27.25
CA LYS A 61 12.89 18.97 -28.13
C LYS A 61 13.09 20.30 -27.38
N THR A 62 14.24 20.48 -26.74
CA THR A 62 14.64 21.72 -26.06
C THR A 62 15.78 22.38 -26.84
N ASN A 63 16.09 23.63 -26.52
CA ASN A 63 17.19 24.39 -27.15
C ASN A 63 18.59 23.87 -26.78
N SER A 64 18.71 22.71 -26.13
CA SER A 64 19.98 22.08 -25.77
C SER A 64 19.92 20.58 -26.13
N PRO A 65 20.73 20.10 -27.08
CA PRO A 65 20.68 18.72 -27.56
C PRO A 65 21.41 17.80 -26.58
N VAL A 66 20.90 17.68 -25.37
CA VAL A 66 21.47 16.80 -24.35
C VAL A 66 20.79 15.44 -24.46
N LEU A 67 21.59 14.37 -24.61
CA LEU A 67 21.07 13.01 -24.64
C LEU A 67 20.52 12.65 -23.26
N VAL A 68 19.25 12.26 -23.22
CA VAL A 68 18.61 11.68 -22.05
C VAL A 68 18.56 10.16 -22.23
N THR A 69 19.17 9.45 -21.30
CA THR A 69 19.20 7.98 -21.30
C THR A 69 18.38 7.47 -20.12
N THR A 70 17.33 6.72 -20.40
CA THR A 70 16.56 5.96 -19.40
C THR A 70 16.93 4.49 -19.49
N ARG A 71 17.18 3.82 -18.37
CA ARG A 71 17.66 2.42 -18.35
C ARG A 71 16.99 1.60 -17.26
N TYR A 72 16.66 0.36 -17.60
CA TYR A 72 16.33 -0.70 -16.66
C TYR A 72 17.48 -0.92 -15.68
N PHE A 73 17.21 -0.70 -14.39
CA PHE A 73 18.21 -0.89 -13.33
C PHE A 73 18.18 -2.29 -12.75
N GLY A 74 16.97 -2.82 -12.46
CA GLY A 74 16.80 -4.15 -11.87
C GLY A 74 15.99 -4.17 -10.58
N ASN A 75 16.27 -5.17 -9.75
CA ASN A 75 15.60 -5.51 -8.49
C ASN A 75 14.10 -5.74 -8.67
N GLN A 76 13.76 -6.52 -9.70
CA GLN A 76 12.39 -6.77 -10.06
C GLN A 76 11.66 -7.59 -8.99
N LEU A 77 10.44 -7.17 -8.69
CA LEU A 77 9.44 -7.93 -7.94
C LEU A 77 8.36 -8.37 -8.93
N PHE A 78 8.07 -9.68 -8.93
CA PHE A 78 6.88 -10.24 -9.58
C PHE A 78 5.78 -10.36 -8.53
N LYS A 79 4.64 -9.73 -8.78
CA LYS A 79 3.50 -9.71 -7.86
C LYS A 79 2.26 -9.27 -8.63
N ASP A 80 1.17 -9.98 -8.47
CA ASP A 80 -0.17 -9.51 -8.83
C ASP A 80 -0.55 -8.29 -7.95
N ILE A 81 -0.46 -7.07 -8.49
CA ILE A 81 -0.75 -5.81 -7.78
C ILE A 81 -2.14 -5.27 -8.12
N ASN A 82 -2.87 -5.90 -9.04
CA ASN A 82 -4.20 -5.48 -9.45
C ASN A 82 -5.30 -6.54 -9.20
N ASP A 83 -4.92 -7.69 -8.62
CA ASP A 83 -5.76 -8.84 -8.27
C ASP A 83 -6.50 -9.44 -9.48
N ASP A 84 -5.83 -9.44 -10.64
CA ASP A 84 -6.36 -10.01 -11.89
C ASP A 84 -5.93 -11.46 -12.16
N GLY A 85 -5.10 -12.03 -11.27
CA GLY A 85 -4.58 -13.38 -11.35
C GLY A 85 -3.30 -13.52 -12.18
N ARG A 86 -2.70 -12.42 -12.68
CA ARG A 86 -1.41 -12.41 -13.38
C ARG A 86 -0.39 -11.59 -12.60
N ASP A 87 0.83 -12.10 -12.52
CA ASP A 87 1.92 -11.33 -11.93
C ASP A 87 2.30 -10.15 -12.84
N ASP A 88 2.30 -8.96 -12.24
CA ASP A 88 2.89 -7.75 -12.78
C ASP A 88 4.38 -7.68 -12.41
N VAL A 89 5.11 -6.74 -13.01
CA VAL A 89 6.55 -6.55 -12.75
C VAL A 89 6.82 -5.15 -12.25
N ILE A 90 7.41 -5.04 -11.06
CA ILE A 90 7.83 -3.76 -10.47
C ILE A 90 9.35 -3.74 -10.45
N PHE A 91 9.97 -2.65 -10.89
CA PHE A 91 11.42 -2.53 -10.93
C PHE A 91 11.91 -1.08 -10.92
N PHE A 92 13.21 -0.88 -10.73
CA PHE A 92 13.82 0.44 -10.78
C PHE A 92 14.21 0.85 -12.20
N LEU A 93 14.02 2.13 -12.53
CA LEU A 93 14.63 2.80 -13.67
C LEU A 93 15.66 3.81 -13.20
N THR A 94 16.69 4.01 -14.01
CA THR A 94 17.58 5.17 -13.92
C THR A 94 17.39 6.11 -15.10
N GLN A 95 17.57 7.41 -14.87
CA GLN A 95 17.65 8.41 -15.92
C GLN A 95 18.88 9.30 -15.77
N GLU A 96 19.58 9.50 -16.88
CA GLU A 96 20.71 10.42 -17.01
C GLU A 96 20.32 11.52 -18.00
N THR A 97 20.40 12.79 -17.60
CA THR A 97 20.00 13.95 -18.42
C THR A 97 21.19 14.77 -18.92
N GLY A 98 22.33 14.09 -19.11
CA GLY A 98 23.61 14.64 -19.61
C GLY A 98 24.34 15.63 -18.70
N GLY A 99 23.99 15.66 -17.42
CA GLY A 99 24.85 16.16 -16.34
C GLY A 99 25.62 15.01 -15.65
N SER A 100 26.05 15.22 -14.40
CA SER A 100 26.64 14.17 -13.54
C SER A 100 25.63 13.50 -12.59
N GLY A 101 24.35 13.87 -12.69
CA GLY A 101 23.27 13.30 -11.89
C GLY A 101 22.72 12.02 -12.51
N SER A 102 22.35 11.07 -11.65
CA SER A 102 21.64 9.84 -12.02
C SER A 102 20.38 9.79 -11.17
N PHE A 103 19.23 9.92 -11.80
CA PHE A 103 17.92 9.96 -11.14
C PHE A 103 17.33 8.56 -11.10
N PHE A 104 16.71 8.20 -9.99
CA PHE A 104 16.13 6.88 -9.78
C PHE A 104 14.61 6.97 -9.64
N TYR A 105 13.93 6.01 -10.24
CA TYR A 105 12.49 5.90 -10.25
C TYR A 105 12.07 4.45 -9.99
N VAL A 106 10.84 4.26 -9.52
CA VAL A 106 10.16 2.95 -9.53
C VAL A 106 9.00 2.99 -10.53
N VAL A 107 8.83 1.90 -11.26
CA VAL A 107 7.75 1.69 -12.24
C VAL A 107 7.12 0.33 -12.07
N ALA A 108 5.88 0.18 -12.56
CA ALA A 108 5.22 -1.10 -12.77
C ALA A 108 5.01 -1.33 -14.27
N ALA A 109 5.16 -2.59 -14.68
CA ALA A 109 4.68 -3.11 -15.94
C ALA A 109 3.47 -4.00 -15.62
N VAL A 110 2.28 -3.51 -15.92
CA VAL A 110 1.01 -4.21 -15.64
C VAL A 110 0.78 -5.24 -16.74
N ASN A 111 0.58 -6.50 -16.34
CA ASN A 111 0.43 -7.65 -17.20
C ASN A 111 -1.04 -7.86 -17.57
N THR A 112 -1.40 -7.47 -18.78
CA THR A 112 -2.74 -7.69 -19.33
C THR A 112 -2.80 -8.97 -20.15
N ASP A 113 -3.99 -9.39 -20.58
CA ASP A 113 -4.16 -10.52 -21.50
C ASP A 113 -3.39 -10.38 -22.82
N ASP A 114 -3.13 -9.14 -23.24
CA ASP A 114 -2.46 -8.81 -24.50
C ASP A 114 -0.96 -8.53 -24.32
N GLY A 115 -0.46 -8.46 -23.08
CA GLY A 115 0.92 -8.13 -22.74
C GLY A 115 1.07 -7.00 -21.71
N TYR A 116 2.27 -6.46 -21.59
CA TYR A 116 2.63 -5.46 -20.60
C TYR A 116 2.30 -4.03 -21.03
N ILE A 117 1.80 -3.25 -20.07
CA ILE A 117 1.61 -1.80 -20.14
C ILE A 117 2.44 -1.13 -19.05
N GLY A 118 3.30 -0.19 -19.44
CA GLY A 118 4.15 0.54 -18.48
C GLY A 118 3.40 1.64 -17.74
N SER A 119 3.75 1.84 -16.47
CA SER A 119 3.19 2.87 -15.60
C SER A 119 3.86 4.24 -15.76
N GLU A 120 3.31 5.25 -15.10
CA GLU A 120 4.06 6.44 -14.74
C GLU A 120 5.11 6.10 -13.66
N ALA A 121 6.28 6.72 -13.80
CA ALA A 121 7.42 6.51 -12.94
C ALA A 121 7.34 7.40 -11.71
N LEU A 122 7.42 6.80 -10.52
CA LEU A 122 7.52 7.55 -9.27
C LEU A 122 8.99 7.89 -9.01
N PHE A 123 9.29 9.18 -8.88
CA PHE A 123 10.63 9.66 -8.56
C PHE A 123 11.03 9.32 -7.11
N LEU A 124 12.21 8.71 -6.95
CA LEU A 124 12.74 8.29 -5.65
C LEU A 124 13.87 9.21 -5.16
N GLY A 125 14.75 9.64 -6.06
CA GLY A 125 15.84 10.54 -5.70
C GLY A 125 16.99 10.62 -6.70
N ASP A 126 17.94 11.53 -6.44
CA ASP A 126 19.21 11.68 -7.17
C ASP A 126 20.32 10.90 -6.46
N ARG A 127 21.00 10.00 -7.20
CA ARG A 127 22.15 9.20 -6.75
C ARG A 127 21.92 8.50 -5.41
N ILE A 128 20.73 7.92 -5.24
CA ILE A 128 20.41 6.97 -4.17
C ILE A 128 21.11 5.63 -4.43
N ALA A 129 21.10 4.71 -3.46
CA ALA A 129 21.49 3.32 -3.68
C ALA A 129 20.27 2.40 -3.54
N PRO A 130 19.67 1.93 -4.64
CA PRO A 130 18.52 1.02 -4.59
C PRO A 130 18.87 -0.28 -3.85
N GLN A 131 17.94 -0.75 -3.02
CA GLN A 131 18.00 -2.04 -2.33
C GLN A 131 16.87 -2.93 -2.88
N THR A 132 16.11 -3.61 -2.03
CA THR A 132 15.04 -4.53 -2.45
C THR A 132 13.76 -3.81 -2.84
N ILE A 133 12.98 -4.44 -3.71
CA ILE A 133 11.54 -4.21 -3.83
C ILE A 133 10.88 -5.47 -3.28
N GLU A 134 10.06 -5.32 -2.24
CA GLU A 134 9.46 -6.42 -1.50
C GLU A 134 7.94 -6.36 -1.60
N SER A 135 7.30 -7.53 -1.47
CA SER A 135 5.85 -7.58 -1.32
C SER A 135 5.43 -6.92 -0.01
N GLY A 136 4.45 -6.03 -0.07
CA GLY A 136 3.71 -5.52 1.08
C GLY A 136 2.40 -6.28 1.29
N ILE A 137 1.58 -5.78 2.23
CA ILE A 137 0.25 -6.31 2.54
C ILE A 137 -0.69 -6.06 1.36
N GLY A 138 -1.49 -7.06 0.99
CA GLY A 138 -2.43 -6.96 -0.14
C GLY A 138 -1.71 -6.64 -1.44
N ASN A 139 -2.13 -5.58 -2.14
CA ASN A 139 -1.51 -5.09 -3.37
C ASN A 139 -0.34 -4.10 -3.15
N GLN A 140 0.09 -3.89 -1.91
CA GLN A 140 1.20 -2.99 -1.61
C GLN A 140 2.53 -3.59 -2.04
N ILE A 141 3.46 -2.70 -2.37
CA ILE A 141 4.89 -2.99 -2.50
C ILE A 141 5.68 -2.13 -1.50
N VAL A 142 6.85 -2.61 -1.10
CA VAL A 142 7.79 -1.86 -0.27
C VAL A 142 9.07 -1.64 -1.05
N VAL A 143 9.38 -0.39 -1.34
CA VAL A 143 10.56 0.02 -2.10
C VAL A 143 11.63 0.49 -1.13
N ASN A 144 12.72 -0.25 -1.04
CA ASN A 144 13.83 0.03 -0.14
C ASN A 144 15.01 0.62 -0.91
N TYR A 145 15.59 1.69 -0.40
CA TYR A 145 16.82 2.31 -0.92
C TYR A 145 17.56 3.04 0.19
N THR A 146 18.79 3.47 -0.06
CA THR A 146 19.48 4.39 0.84
C THR A 146 19.70 5.75 0.19
N GLU A 147 19.58 6.79 1.00
CA GLU A 147 19.88 8.19 0.65
C GLU A 147 21.01 8.75 1.52
N ARG A 148 21.46 9.96 1.20
CA ARG A 148 22.46 10.68 2.00
C ARG A 148 21.77 11.41 3.14
N ALA A 149 22.48 11.61 4.25
CA ALA A 149 21.96 12.48 5.29
C ALA A 149 21.87 13.93 4.78
N ALA A 150 20.93 14.69 5.34
CA ALA A 150 20.72 16.09 4.94
C ALA A 150 22.01 16.91 5.07
N GLY A 151 22.44 17.53 3.98
CA GLY A 151 23.64 18.36 3.91
C GLY A 151 24.95 17.63 3.59
N GLU A 152 24.93 16.31 3.43
CA GLU A 152 26.13 15.59 3.00
C GLU A 152 26.51 15.89 1.53
N PRO A 153 27.82 15.96 1.20
CA PRO A 153 28.27 16.11 -0.17
C PRO A 153 27.83 14.94 -1.08
N MET A 154 27.62 15.21 -2.36
CA MET A 154 27.27 14.17 -3.36
C MET A 154 28.36 13.11 -3.59
N THR A 155 29.60 13.37 -3.14
CA THR A 155 30.71 12.41 -3.14
C THR A 155 30.60 11.38 -2.01
N THR A 156 29.78 11.65 -0.99
CA THR A 156 29.50 10.71 0.10
C THR A 156 28.60 9.59 -0.41
N SER A 157 28.81 8.37 0.06
CA SER A 157 27.94 7.24 -0.30
C SER A 157 26.62 7.32 0.49
N PRO A 158 25.45 7.09 -0.14
CA PRO A 158 24.17 6.99 0.57
C PRO A 158 24.20 5.92 1.67
N SER A 159 23.64 6.23 2.84
CA SER A 159 23.66 5.36 4.01
C SER A 159 22.41 5.42 4.91
N ILE A 160 21.55 6.41 4.72
CA ILE A 160 20.27 6.53 5.44
C ILE A 160 19.25 5.64 4.75
N GLY A 161 18.76 4.60 5.44
CA GLY A 161 17.75 3.71 4.91
C GLY A 161 16.40 4.39 4.76
N VAL A 162 15.76 4.19 3.62
CA VAL A 162 14.41 4.68 3.29
C VAL A 162 13.58 3.51 2.78
N SER A 163 12.36 3.40 3.29
CA SER A 163 11.35 2.45 2.83
C SER A 163 10.09 3.23 2.45
N ARG A 164 9.64 3.09 1.21
CA ARG A 164 8.36 3.64 0.74
C ARG A 164 7.37 2.52 0.47
N ARG A 165 6.18 2.62 1.07
CA ARG A 165 5.07 1.69 0.80
C ARG A 165 4.21 2.28 -0.29
N LEU A 166 4.01 1.56 -1.39
CA LEU A 166 3.32 2.08 -2.56
C LEU A 166 2.18 1.15 -2.98
N ILE A 167 1.11 1.74 -3.51
CA ILE A 167 0.03 1.05 -4.22
C ILE A 167 -0.07 1.67 -5.61
N LEU A 168 -0.23 0.85 -6.64
CA LEU A 168 -0.52 1.33 -7.99
C LEU A 168 -2.02 1.56 -8.16
N ASP A 169 -2.43 2.76 -8.57
CA ASP A 169 -3.77 2.97 -9.13
C ASP A 169 -3.73 2.60 -10.61
N VAL A 170 -4.29 1.44 -10.95
CA VAL A 170 -4.34 0.92 -12.33
C VAL A 170 -5.19 1.76 -13.29
N ARG A 171 -6.04 2.67 -12.80
CA ARG A 171 -6.82 3.56 -13.67
C ARG A 171 -5.97 4.73 -14.16
N SER A 172 -5.15 5.29 -13.27
CA SER A 172 -4.25 6.41 -13.57
C SER A 172 -2.84 5.97 -13.94
N MET A 173 -2.51 4.69 -13.70
CA MET A 173 -1.16 4.12 -13.85
C MET A 173 -0.10 4.84 -13.00
N GLN A 174 -0.48 5.34 -11.83
CA GLN A 174 0.37 6.11 -10.93
C GLN A 174 0.50 5.41 -9.57
N PHE A 175 1.69 5.46 -8.98
CA PHE A 175 1.89 5.02 -7.60
C PHE A 175 1.41 6.08 -6.61
N THR A 176 0.70 5.64 -5.59
CA THR A 176 0.39 6.43 -4.39
C THR A 176 1.20 5.91 -3.21
N GLU A 177 1.84 6.81 -2.46
CA GLU A 177 2.54 6.46 -1.24
C GLU A 177 1.55 6.30 -0.08
N VAL A 178 1.62 5.14 0.57
CA VAL A 178 0.86 4.83 1.77
C VAL A 178 1.75 5.19 2.96
N ALA A 179 1.27 6.06 3.85
CA ALA A 179 2.04 6.45 5.03
C ALA A 179 2.38 5.20 5.87
N ALA A 180 3.62 5.12 6.36
CA ALA A 180 4.06 4.04 7.25
C ALA A 180 3.24 3.98 8.56
N ASP A 181 2.62 5.11 8.94
CA ASP A 181 1.79 5.26 10.14
C ASP A 181 0.28 5.05 9.85
N PHE A 182 -0.06 4.52 8.67
CA PHE A 182 -1.45 4.23 8.30
C PHE A 182 -1.90 2.87 8.88
N GLU A 183 -1.91 2.76 10.20
CA GLU A 183 -2.79 1.81 10.92
C GLU A 183 -4.27 2.24 10.84
N ARG A 184 -4.71 2.96 9.79
CA ARG A 184 -6.07 3.51 9.73
C ARG A 184 -6.93 3.22 8.50
N GLU A 185 -6.43 2.44 7.55
CA GLU A 185 -7.29 1.70 6.61
C GLU A 185 -6.71 0.29 6.38
N ALA A 186 -6.87 -0.57 7.38
CA ALA A 186 -6.90 -2.00 7.13
C ALA A 186 -8.06 -2.28 6.17
N ASP A 187 -7.72 -2.73 4.97
CA ASP A 187 -8.70 -3.44 4.14
C ASP A 187 -9.07 -4.71 4.91
N VAL A 188 -10.28 -4.72 5.47
CA VAL A 188 -10.83 -5.81 6.28
C VAL A 188 -10.76 -7.17 5.56
N ASN A 189 -10.64 -7.19 4.24
CA ASN A 189 -10.52 -8.41 3.44
C ASN A 189 -9.18 -9.12 3.62
N TYR A 190 -8.12 -8.43 4.06
CA TYR A 190 -6.79 -9.01 4.29
C TYR A 190 -6.47 -9.22 5.77
N MET A 191 -7.42 -8.87 6.65
CA MET A 191 -7.27 -9.06 8.08
C MET A 191 -7.55 -10.51 8.46
N ALA A 192 -6.65 -11.10 9.23
CA ALA A 192 -6.77 -12.46 9.70
C ALA A 192 -6.41 -12.55 11.18
N LEU A 193 -7.06 -13.46 11.91
CA LEU A 193 -6.81 -13.66 13.34
C LEU A 193 -5.32 -13.97 13.61
N GLY A 194 -4.67 -14.76 12.75
CA GLY A 194 -3.25 -15.15 12.89
C GLY A 194 -2.22 -14.16 12.31
N MET A 195 -2.61 -12.98 11.84
CA MET A 195 -1.66 -12.08 11.16
C MET A 195 -0.66 -11.39 12.10
N LYS A 196 -1.03 -11.21 13.36
CA LYS A 196 -0.23 -10.56 14.41
C LYS A 196 -0.68 -11.03 15.78
N THR A 197 0.06 -10.62 16.81
CA THR A 197 -0.39 -10.72 18.20
C THR A 197 -1.32 -9.54 18.50
N TRP A 198 -2.53 -9.84 18.95
CA TRP A 198 -3.53 -8.85 19.33
C TRP A 198 -3.39 -8.48 20.80
N VAL A 199 -3.53 -7.21 21.13
CA VAL A 199 -3.40 -6.69 22.49
C VAL A 199 -4.72 -6.08 22.93
N TRP A 200 -5.26 -6.53 24.08
CA TRP A 200 -6.48 -5.97 24.64
C TRP A 200 -6.29 -4.49 25.00
N GLN A 201 -7.14 -3.63 24.44
CA GLN A 201 -7.11 -2.18 24.68
C GLN A 201 -8.19 -1.76 25.68
N LYS A 202 -9.42 -2.26 25.47
CA LYS A 202 -10.58 -1.95 26.30
C LYS A 202 -11.72 -2.92 26.02
N THR A 203 -12.70 -2.93 26.90
CA THR A 203 -14.01 -3.54 26.67
C THR A 203 -15.09 -2.50 26.92
N GLU A 204 -16.00 -2.33 25.97
CA GLU A 204 -17.15 -1.42 26.07
C GLU A 204 -18.42 -2.25 26.22
N PHE A 205 -19.12 -2.09 27.34
CA PHE A 205 -20.40 -2.77 27.60
C PHE A 205 -21.58 -1.92 27.14
N ASP A 206 -22.66 -2.56 26.73
CA ASP A 206 -23.89 -1.90 26.28
C ASP A 206 -24.54 -1.01 27.36
N ASP A 207 -24.25 -1.25 28.65
CA ASP A 207 -24.69 -0.43 29.78
C ASP A 207 -23.87 0.87 29.96
N GLY A 208 -22.87 1.10 29.10
CA GLY A 208 -21.98 2.25 29.11
C GLY A 208 -20.74 2.09 30.00
N ARG A 209 -20.57 0.95 30.68
CA ARG A 209 -19.36 0.64 31.42
C ARG A 209 -18.21 0.38 30.45
N ILE A 210 -17.05 0.95 30.74
CA ILE A 210 -15.82 0.70 29.99
C ILE A 210 -14.77 0.15 30.95
N ILE A 211 -14.12 -0.94 30.56
CA ILE A 211 -13.04 -1.57 31.31
C ILE A 211 -11.75 -1.46 30.51
N PHE A 212 -10.67 -1.10 31.18
CA PHE A 212 -9.32 -1.05 30.63
C PHE A 212 -8.43 -2.08 31.33
N PRO A 213 -7.40 -2.61 30.65
CA PRO A 213 -6.36 -3.36 31.31
C PRO A 213 -5.59 -2.44 32.28
N THR A 214 -5.49 -2.85 33.53
CA THR A 214 -4.76 -2.13 34.59
C THR A 214 -3.27 -2.08 34.27
N ARG A 215 -2.77 -3.10 33.57
CA ARG A 215 -1.45 -3.13 32.95
C ARG A 215 -1.61 -3.18 31.44
N GLU A 216 -1.27 -2.09 30.77
CA GLU A 216 -1.33 -2.00 29.31
C GLU A 216 -0.30 -2.94 28.66
N GLY A 217 -0.64 -3.53 27.52
CA GLY A 217 0.30 -4.30 26.70
C GLY A 217 0.57 -5.75 27.14
N VAL A 218 0.05 -6.20 28.29
CA VAL A 218 0.34 -7.55 28.81
C VAL A 218 -0.74 -8.58 28.51
N PHE A 219 -1.96 -8.14 28.18
CA PHE A 219 -3.05 -9.01 27.77
C PHE A 219 -2.99 -9.21 26.26
N THR A 220 -2.38 -10.30 25.83
CA THR A 220 -2.12 -10.60 24.42
C THR A 220 -2.88 -11.83 23.97
N LEU A 221 -3.19 -11.89 22.68
CA LEU A 221 -3.86 -13.02 22.05
C LEU A 221 -3.14 -13.33 20.73
N LEU A 222 -2.53 -14.51 20.67
CA LEU A 222 -1.86 -15.04 19.50
C LEU A 222 -2.68 -16.23 18.99
N PHE A 223 -3.04 -16.18 17.70
CA PHE A 223 -3.65 -17.30 16.99
C PHE A 223 -2.56 -18.02 16.21
N ALA A 224 -2.31 -19.28 16.56
CA ALA A 224 -1.35 -20.13 15.89
C ALA A 224 -2.01 -20.96 14.78
N ASP A 225 -1.18 -21.57 13.93
CA ASP A 225 -1.64 -22.60 13.01
C ASP A 225 -2.32 -23.75 13.78
N ASP A 226 -3.18 -24.52 13.12
CA ASP A 226 -3.92 -25.67 13.68
C ASP A 226 -4.99 -25.36 14.75
N HIS A 227 -5.65 -24.21 14.68
CA HIS A 227 -6.78 -23.85 15.58
C HIS A 227 -6.40 -23.70 17.06
N LEU A 228 -5.12 -23.43 17.33
CA LEU A 228 -4.59 -23.20 18.67
C LEU A 228 -4.44 -21.70 18.97
N MET A 229 -4.60 -21.35 20.23
CA MET A 229 -4.41 -19.97 20.71
C MET A 229 -3.53 -19.93 21.97
N GLU A 230 -2.78 -18.86 22.09
CA GLU A 230 -2.03 -18.49 23.27
C GLU A 230 -2.48 -17.12 23.76
N VAL A 231 -2.74 -17.01 25.07
CA VAL A 231 -3.09 -15.76 25.73
C VAL A 231 -2.00 -15.45 26.74
N GLY A 232 -1.34 -14.32 26.55
CA GLY A 232 -0.59 -13.69 27.63
C GLY A 232 -1.56 -12.96 28.53
N THR A 233 -1.47 -13.16 29.84
CA THR A 233 -2.16 -12.32 30.82
C THR A 233 -1.15 -11.61 31.68
N ASP A 234 -1.67 -10.80 32.57
CA ASP A 234 -0.86 -10.10 33.55
C ASP A 234 -0.35 -11.02 34.67
N CYS A 235 -0.81 -12.28 34.75
CA CYS A 235 -0.38 -13.27 35.75
C CYS A 235 0.16 -14.58 35.18
N ASN A 236 -0.58 -15.20 34.26
CA ASN A 236 -0.28 -16.51 33.68
C ASN A 236 -0.26 -16.44 32.15
N ASN A 237 0.27 -17.50 31.54
CA ASN A 237 -0.01 -17.79 30.15
C ASN A 237 -1.12 -18.83 30.07
N VAL A 238 -2.02 -18.65 29.11
CA VAL A 238 -3.19 -19.51 28.92
C VAL A 238 -3.15 -20.08 27.51
N GLY A 239 -3.14 -21.40 27.41
CA GLY A 239 -3.32 -22.08 26.12
C GLY A 239 -4.78 -22.44 25.90
N GLY A 240 -5.21 -22.51 24.64
CA GLY A 240 -6.56 -22.91 24.28
C GLY A 240 -6.71 -23.31 22.83
N GLU A 241 -7.94 -23.64 22.48
CA GLU A 241 -8.36 -23.93 21.11
C GLU A 241 -9.42 -22.91 20.68
N TYR A 242 -9.44 -22.56 19.39
CA TYR A 242 -10.46 -21.68 18.82
C TYR A 242 -11.04 -22.27 17.53
N THR A 243 -12.34 -22.11 17.33
CA THR A 243 -13.01 -22.51 16.09
C THR A 243 -13.67 -21.30 15.45
N VAL A 244 -13.58 -21.20 14.12
CA VAL A 244 -14.21 -20.13 13.35
C VAL A 244 -15.16 -20.71 12.30
N GLU A 245 -16.40 -20.23 12.31
CA GLU A 245 -17.39 -20.48 11.27
C GLU A 245 -17.95 -19.15 10.76
N ASN A 246 -17.54 -18.75 9.55
CA ASN A 246 -17.74 -17.40 9.03
C ASN A 246 -17.13 -16.35 9.96
N ASN A 247 -17.97 -15.54 10.61
CA ASN A 247 -17.57 -14.52 11.58
C ASN A 247 -17.84 -14.93 13.04
N LYS A 248 -18.30 -16.16 13.27
CA LYS A 248 -18.49 -16.68 14.63
C LYS A 248 -17.19 -17.30 15.10
N ILE A 249 -16.80 -16.95 16.31
CA ILE A 249 -15.62 -17.52 16.97
C ILE A 249 -16.03 -18.13 18.29
N THR A 250 -15.42 -19.24 18.65
CA THR A 250 -15.62 -19.89 19.95
C THR A 250 -14.29 -20.37 20.48
N PHE A 251 -14.06 -20.11 21.76
CA PHE A 251 -12.86 -20.51 22.47
C PHE A 251 -13.17 -21.67 23.41
N THR A 252 -12.34 -22.70 23.38
CA THR A 252 -12.52 -23.92 24.16
C THR A 252 -11.20 -24.40 24.76
N ASN A 253 -11.26 -25.35 25.68
CA ASN A 253 -10.08 -25.97 26.28
C ASN A 253 -9.05 -24.99 26.89
N LEU A 254 -9.52 -23.84 27.41
CA LEU A 254 -8.66 -22.85 28.06
C LEU A 254 -7.97 -23.45 29.29
N ARG A 255 -6.63 -23.42 29.32
CA ARG A 255 -5.78 -23.94 30.39
C ARG A 255 -4.75 -22.89 30.77
N SER A 256 -4.85 -22.39 31.99
CA SER A 256 -3.92 -21.41 32.57
C SER A 256 -2.85 -22.12 33.42
N THR A 257 -1.69 -21.49 33.57
CA THR A 257 -0.76 -21.85 34.65
C THR A 257 -1.36 -21.47 36.02
N LEU A 258 -0.83 -22.02 37.13
CA LEU A 258 -1.42 -21.84 38.47
C LEU A 258 -0.64 -20.83 39.32
N MET A 259 -0.15 -19.74 38.72
CA MET A 259 0.43 -18.61 39.46
C MET A 259 -0.67 -17.76 40.07
N TYR A 260 -0.49 -17.34 41.31
CA TYR A 260 -1.35 -16.35 41.96
C TYR A 260 -0.72 -14.97 41.85
N CYS A 261 -1.51 -14.00 41.39
CA CYS A 261 -1.14 -12.59 41.37
C CYS A 261 -2.29 -11.78 41.97
N GLU A 262 -1.94 -10.93 42.93
CA GLU A 262 -2.87 -9.94 43.48
C GLU A 262 -3.24 -8.92 42.38
N ASP A 263 -4.49 -8.46 42.40
CA ASP A 263 -5.04 -7.47 41.45
C ASP A 263 -4.98 -7.84 39.95
N SER A 264 -4.87 -9.13 39.63
CA SER A 264 -4.88 -9.60 38.24
C SER A 264 -6.25 -9.52 37.59
N GLN A 265 -6.29 -9.07 36.34
CA GLN A 265 -7.49 -9.11 35.49
C GLN A 265 -7.58 -10.36 34.60
N GLU A 266 -6.74 -11.38 34.83
CA GLU A 266 -6.77 -12.65 34.08
C GLU A 266 -8.17 -13.26 34.01
N ALA A 267 -8.83 -13.44 35.16
CA ALA A 267 -10.13 -14.10 35.19
C ALA A 267 -11.21 -13.31 34.43
N GLU A 268 -11.16 -11.97 34.51
CA GLU A 268 -12.07 -11.08 33.79
C GLU A 268 -11.85 -11.18 32.27
N PHE A 269 -10.58 -11.12 31.83
CA PHE A 269 -10.24 -11.24 30.41
C PHE A 269 -10.63 -12.60 29.81
N LEU A 270 -10.33 -13.69 30.53
CA LEU A 270 -10.70 -15.04 30.07
C LEU A 270 -12.21 -15.26 30.02
N GLU A 271 -12.97 -14.64 30.90
CA GLU A 271 -14.43 -14.73 30.85
C GLU A 271 -14.99 -14.00 29.61
N MET A 272 -14.47 -12.82 29.28
CA MET A 272 -14.85 -12.11 28.06
C MET A 272 -14.50 -12.90 26.78
N LEU A 273 -13.36 -13.61 26.77
CA LEU A 273 -13.05 -14.52 25.65
C LEU A 273 -14.10 -15.63 25.55
N LYS A 274 -14.45 -16.31 26.64
CA LYS A 274 -15.51 -17.35 26.61
C LYS A 274 -16.87 -16.81 26.20
N ASP A 275 -17.16 -15.57 26.55
CA ASP A 275 -18.41 -14.89 26.21
C ASP A 275 -18.42 -14.31 24.80
N THR A 276 -17.33 -14.38 24.05
CA THR A 276 -17.30 -13.95 22.65
C THR A 276 -18.23 -14.82 21.79
N LYS A 277 -18.98 -14.18 20.89
CA LYS A 277 -19.90 -14.80 19.93
C LYS A 277 -19.41 -14.66 18.50
N SER A 278 -18.96 -13.46 18.14
CA SER A 278 -18.49 -13.12 16.80
C SER A 278 -17.30 -12.20 16.87
N PHE A 279 -16.62 -12.09 15.74
CA PHE A 279 -15.54 -11.12 15.57
C PHE A 279 -15.71 -10.36 14.27
N HIS A 280 -15.12 -9.19 14.21
CA HIS A 280 -14.94 -8.43 12.99
C HIS A 280 -13.69 -7.56 13.09
N PHE A 281 -13.16 -7.17 11.94
CA PHE A 281 -12.04 -6.22 11.88
C PHE A 281 -12.56 -4.84 11.53
N THR A 282 -11.90 -3.82 12.06
CA THR A 282 -12.17 -2.43 11.69
C THR A 282 -11.20 -1.96 10.63
N THR A 283 -11.58 -0.90 9.91
CA THR A 283 -10.65 -0.18 9.03
C THR A 283 -9.47 0.41 9.79
N ASN A 284 -9.51 0.52 11.12
CA ASN A 284 -8.38 0.97 11.91
C ASN A 284 -7.40 -0.15 12.30
N GLY A 285 -7.51 -1.34 11.68
CA GLY A 285 -6.61 -2.44 12.00
C GLY A 285 -6.85 -3.08 13.36
N GLU A 286 -8.03 -2.85 13.95
CA GLU A 286 -8.46 -3.41 15.23
C GLU A 286 -9.24 -4.71 15.03
N LEU A 287 -9.15 -5.61 16.00
CA LEU A 287 -9.99 -6.80 16.11
C LEU A 287 -11.03 -6.57 17.19
N PHE A 288 -12.30 -6.68 16.82
CA PHE A 288 -13.43 -6.54 17.72
C PHE A 288 -14.02 -7.92 17.98
N PHE A 289 -14.26 -8.24 19.25
CA PHE A 289 -15.06 -9.40 19.66
C PHE A 289 -16.40 -8.93 20.21
N ASP A 290 -17.48 -9.33 19.55
CA ASP A 290 -18.83 -9.08 20.05
C ASP A 290 -19.18 -10.15 21.07
N LEU A 291 -19.55 -9.72 22.27
CA LEU A 291 -19.95 -10.60 23.35
C LEU A 291 -21.37 -11.14 23.12
N LYS A 292 -21.63 -12.32 23.69
CA LYS A 292 -22.95 -12.95 23.70
C LYS A 292 -23.99 -12.02 24.33
N ASP A 293 -25.25 -12.25 23.97
CA ASP A 293 -26.41 -11.49 24.43
C ASP A 293 -26.33 -9.97 24.23
N ASN A 294 -25.48 -9.51 23.29
CA ASN A 294 -25.14 -8.10 23.08
C ASN A 294 -24.68 -7.45 24.38
N ASN A 295 -23.74 -8.08 25.09
CA ASN A 295 -23.24 -7.58 26.36
C ASN A 295 -21.98 -6.70 26.18
N GLY A 296 -21.75 -6.16 24.99
CA GLY A 296 -20.60 -5.32 24.68
C GLY A 296 -19.61 -5.87 23.66
N THR A 297 -18.49 -5.15 23.52
CA THR A 297 -17.43 -5.41 22.55
C THR A 297 -16.06 -5.33 23.23
N VAL A 298 -15.24 -6.37 23.04
CA VAL A 298 -13.81 -6.34 23.41
C VAL A 298 -13.02 -5.81 22.22
N VAL A 299 -12.19 -4.79 22.46
CA VAL A 299 -11.37 -4.14 21.43
C VAL A 299 -9.92 -4.56 21.61
N LEU A 300 -9.33 -5.10 20.55
CA LEU A 300 -7.93 -5.49 20.49
C LEU A 300 -7.21 -4.79 19.34
N HIS A 301 -5.92 -4.53 19.52
CA HIS A 301 -5.04 -3.88 18.53
C HIS A 301 -3.74 -4.64 18.38
#